data_AF-A0A1I7L1L2-F1
#
_entry.id   AF-A0A1I7L1L2-F1
#
_cell.length_a   1.000
_cell.length_b   1.000
_cell.length_c   1.000
_cell.angle_alpha   90.00
_cell.angle_beta   90.00
_cell.angle_gamma   90.00
#
_symmetry.space_group_name_H-M   'P 1'
#
loop_
_entity.id
_entity.type
_entity.pdbx_description
1 polymer ?
#
loop_
_entity_poly.entity_id
_entity_poly.type
_entity_poly.pdbx_seq_one_letter_code
_entity_poly.pdbx_strand_id
1 'polypeptide(L)' 'MKNNYSNVAQLKDLMTAPPMTAARHAEVLRKRIAQRRMLEEVRELKRASGTLFDKG' A
#
# COMPACT_ATOMS: atom_id res chain seq x y z
N MET A 1 -9.17 11.53 -10.46
CA MET A 1 -8.91 10.65 -9.30
C MET A 1 -9.07 9.21 -9.78
N LYS A 2 -8.00 8.40 -9.82
CA LYS A 2 -8.10 6.98 -10.19
C LYS A 2 -8.84 6.24 -9.07
N ASN A 3 -10.07 5.82 -9.34
CA ASN A 3 -10.90 5.14 -8.36
C ASN A 3 -10.47 3.65 -8.33
N ASN A 4 -9.46 3.33 -7.51
CA ASN A 4 -8.91 1.98 -7.40
C ASN A 4 -9.76 1.01 -6.54
N TYR A 5 -10.91 1.47 -6.05
CA TYR A 5 -11.82 0.68 -5.22
C TYR A 5 -12.96 0.10 -6.05
N SER A 6 -12.64 -0.69 -7.07
CA SER A 6 -13.63 -1.63 -7.62
C SER A 6 -13.67 -2.87 -6.72
N ASN A 7 -14.15 -2.72 -5.49
CA ASN A 7 -14.39 -3.89 -4.65
C ASN A 7 -15.66 -4.59 -5.17
N VAL A 8 -15.46 -5.67 -5.92
CA VAL A 8 -16.52 -6.49 -6.53
C VAL A 8 -17.06 -7.57 -5.57
N ALA A 9 -16.57 -7.63 -4.33
CA ALA A 9 -17.07 -8.59 -3.35
C ALA A 9 -18.51 -8.25 -2.95
N GLN A 10 -19.40 -9.25 -2.97
CA GLN A 10 -20.77 -9.07 -2.48
C GLN A 10 -20.75 -8.98 -0.95
N LEU A 11 -21.67 -8.21 -0.37
CA LEU A 11 -21.77 -8.03 1.08
C LEU A 11 -21.90 -9.37 1.81
N LYS A 12 -22.65 -10.32 1.24
CA LYS A 12 -22.82 -11.67 1.77
C LYS A 12 -21.46 -12.35 1.98
N ASP A 13 -20.60 -12.31 0.97
CA ASP A 13 -19.30 -12.96 1.00
C ASP A 13 -18.37 -12.32 2.04
N LEU A 14 -18.46 -10.99 2.21
CA LEU A 14 -17.68 -10.28 3.22
C LEU A 14 -18.10 -10.67 4.66
N MET A 15 -19.40 -10.88 4.86
CA MET A 15 -19.97 -11.22 6.18
C MET A 15 -19.80 -12.70 6.53
N THR A 16 -19.71 -13.59 5.55
CA THR A 16 -19.52 -15.03 5.77
C THR A 16 -18.10 -15.51 5.53
N ALA A 17 -17.17 -14.61 5.17
CA ALA A 17 -15.78 -14.96 5.00
C ALA A 17 -15.17 -15.48 6.32
N PRO A 18 -14.41 -16.58 6.28
CA PRO A 18 -13.72 -17.07 7.47
C PRO A 18 -12.64 -16.06 7.92
N PRO A 19 -12.32 -16.02 9.22
CA PRO A 19 -11.24 -15.18 9.71
C PRO A 19 -9.92 -15.59 9.05
N MET A 20 -9.12 -14.59 8.67
CA MET A 20 -7.81 -14.81 8.07
C MET A 20 -6.89 -15.56 9.04
N THR A 21 -6.14 -16.54 8.54
CA THR A 21 -5.15 -17.26 9.35
C THR A 21 -3.97 -16.35 9.74
N ALA A 22 -3.32 -16.65 10.87
CA ALA A 22 -2.16 -15.88 11.34
C ALA A 22 -1.02 -15.85 10.30
N ALA A 23 -0.76 -16.97 9.63
CA ALA A 23 0.23 -17.06 8.56
C ALA A 23 -0.11 -16.13 7.39
N ARG A 24 -1.37 -16.15 6.93
CA ARG A 24 -1.84 -15.29 5.84
C ARG A 24 -1.79 -13.81 6.23
N HIS A 25 -2.14 -13.48 7.47
CA HIS A 25 -2.03 -12.12 7.98
C HIS A 25 -0.57 -11.63 7.97
N ALA A 26 0.38 -12.46 8.42
CA ALA A 26 1.81 -12.12 8.41
C ALA A 26 2.34 -11.89 6.98
N GLU A 27 1.91 -12.67 5.99
CA GLU A 27 2.23 -12.42 4.58
C GLU A 27 1.72 -11.08 4.07
N VAL A 28 0.44 -10.77 4.34
CA VAL A 28 -0.17 -9.49 3.94
C VAL A 28 0.57 -8.33 4.58
N LEU A 29 0.92 -8.42 5.86
CA LEU A 29 1.65 -7.38 6.56
C LEU A 29 3.04 -7.17 5.96
N ARG A 30 3.78 -8.25 5.69
CA ARG A 30 5.10 -8.17 5.03
C ARG A 30 5.01 -7.46 3.67
N LYS A 31 4.01 -7.79 2.86
CA LYS A 31 3.77 -7.12 1.56
C LYS A 31 3.49 -5.63 1.73
N ARG A 32 2.62 -5.25 2.69
CA ARG A 32 2.30 -3.85 2.98
C ARG A 32 3.51 -3.05 3.42
N ILE A 33 4.33 -3.62 4.31
CA ILE A 33 5.56 -2.99 4.79
C ILE A 33 6.53 -2.75 3.62
N ALA A 34 6.75 -3.75 2.77
CA ALA A 34 7.63 -3.62 1.61
C ALA A 34 7.17 -2.50 0.65
N GLN A 35 5.87 -2.47 0.33
CA GLN A 35 5.29 -1.42 -0.51
C GLN A 35 5.43 -0.03 0.13
N ARG A 36 5.19 0.08 1.43
CA ARG A 36 5.35 1.34 2.17
C ARG A 36 6.79 1.84 2.12
N ARG A 37 7.77 0.96 2.40
CA ARG A 37 9.20 1.30 2.34
C ARG A 37 9.62 1.78 0.95
N MET A 38 9.22 1.06 -0.10
CA MET A 38 9.48 1.48 -1.49
C MET A 38 8.94 2.88 -1.78
N LEU A 39 7.71 3.17 -1.36
CA LEU A 39 7.12 4.50 -1.57
C LEU A 39 7.81 5.59 -0.77
N GLU A 40 8.25 5.30 0.46
CA GLU A 40 9.03 6.21 1.30
C GLU A 40 10.40 6.49 0.67
N GLU A 41 11.13 5.46 0.22
CA GLU A 41 12.40 5.60 -0.50
C GLU A 41 12.25 6.45 -1.76
N VAL A 42 11.23 6.21 -2.59
CA VAL A 42 10.96 7.04 -3.78
C VAL A 42 10.64 8.49 -3.40
N ARG A 43 9.91 8.72 -2.30
CA ARG A 43 9.62 10.08 -1.83
C ARG A 43 10.87 10.79 -1.33
N GLU A 44 11.74 10.10 -0.60
CA GLU A 44 13.01 10.66 -0.13
C GLU A 44 13.95 10.96 -1.29
N LEU A 45 14.07 10.06 -2.27
CA LEU A 45 14.83 10.33 -3.50
C LEU A 45 14.29 11.57 -4.24
N LYS A 46 12.97 11.71 -4.35
CA LYS A 46 12.35 12.90 -4.94
C LYS A 46 12.66 14.17 -4.16
N ARG A 47 12.58 14.15 -2.83
CA ARG A 47 12.94 15.29 -1.99
C ARG A 47 14.41 15.68 -2.16
N ALA A 48 15.32 14.71 -2.08
CA ALA A 48 16.75 14.92 -2.31
C ALA A 48 17.05 15.50 -3.70
N SER A 49 16.34 15.04 -4.73
CA SER A 49 16.46 15.58 -6.08
C SER A 49 15.83 16.97 -6.23
N GLY A 50 14.73 17.27 -5.54
CA GLY A 50 14.01 18.54 -5.61
C GLY A 50 14.73 19.67 -4.88
N THR A 51 15.46 19.36 -3.80
CA THR A 51 16.32 20.34 -3.11
C THR A 51 17.49 20.82 -3.97
N LEU A 52 17.81 20.14 -5.09
CA LEU A 52 18.83 20.59 -6.04
C LEU A 52 18.33 21.66 -7.02
N PHE A 53 17.01 21.83 -7.18
CA PHE A 53 16.42 22.70 -8.22
C PHE A 53 15.69 23.94 -7.67
N ASP A 54 15.71 24.18 -6.36
CA ASP A 54 15.08 25.34 -5.70
C ASP A 54 16.10 26.45 -5.31
N LYS A 55 17.26 26.49 -5.99
CA LYS A 55 18.24 27.59 -5.90
C LYS A 55 18.68 28.05 -7.28
N GLY A 56 17.75 28.63 -8.04
CA GLY A 56 17.99 29.32 -9.31
C GLY A 56 17.14 30.57 -9.40
#